data_AF-A0A1H2MMU3-F1
#
_entry.id   AF-A0A1H2MMU3-F1
#
_cell.length_a   1.000
_cell.length_b   1.000
_cell.length_c   1.000
_cell.angle_alpha   90.00
_cell.angle_beta   90.00
_cell.angle_gamma   90.00
#
_symmetry.space_group_name_H-M   'P 1'
#
loop_
_entity.id
_entity.type
_entity.pdbx_description
1 polymer ?
#
loop_
_entity_poly.entity_id
_entity_poly.type
_entity_poly.pdbx_seq_one_letter_code
_entity_poly.pdbx_strand_id
1 'polypeptide(L)' 'MAGTTIGFRPTAEDERILREAARPGESTTDTLRRALRLLDHDRWLEQFRSDAEALIGEDLSSEPDAW' A
#
# COMPACT_ATOMS: atom_id res chain seq x y z
N MET A 1 -21.35 -7.96 -1.34
CA MET A 1 -19.97 -8.12 -0.88
C MET A 1 -20.01 -8.73 0.52
N ALA A 2 -19.63 -10.00 0.68
CA ALA A 2 -19.55 -10.62 2.00
C ALA A 2 -18.24 -10.16 2.68
N GLY A 3 -18.36 -9.45 3.79
CA GLY A 3 -17.21 -9.03 4.60
C GLY A 3 -17.25 -9.73 5.95
N THR A 4 -16.10 -10.18 6.43
CA THR A 4 -15.93 -10.67 7.80
C THR A 4 -15.78 -9.49 8.74
N THR A 5 -16.41 -9.55 9.92
CA THR A 5 -16.29 -8.48 10.92
C THR A 5 -14.90 -8.50 11.55
N ILE A 6 -14.19 -7.37 11.49
CA ILE A 6 -12.92 -7.16 12.18
C ILE A 6 -13.15 -6.10 13.27
N GLY A 7 -12.79 -6.41 14.51
CA GLY A 7 -12.86 -5.45 15.61
C GLY A 7 -11.68 -4.48 15.55
N PHE A 8 -11.97 -3.18 15.51
CA PHE A 8 -10.97 -2.11 15.59
C PHE A 8 -11.29 -1.23 16.78
N ARG A 9 -10.34 -1.10 17.70
CA ARG A 9 -10.44 -0.23 18.88
C ARG A 9 -9.39 0.88 18.74
N PRO A 10 -9.73 2.02 18.12
CA PRO A 10 -8.77 3.09 17.91
C PRO A 10 -8.29 3.66 19.24
N THR A 11 -7.00 3.98 19.29
CA THR A 11 -6.42 4.87 20.29
C THR A 11 -6.78 6.33 19.98
N ALA A 12 -6.53 7.24 20.92
CA ALA A 12 -6.70 8.68 20.68
C ALA A 12 -5.88 9.18 19.48
N GLU A 13 -4.71 8.58 19.25
CA GLU A 13 -3.85 8.91 18.11
C GLU A 13 -4.42 8.38 16.80
N ASP A 14 -4.94 7.15 16.78
CA ASP A 14 -5.64 6.61 15.61
C ASP A 14 -6.83 7.49 15.22
N GLU A 15 -7.60 7.94 16.20
CA GLU A 15 -8.72 8.87 15.96
C GLU A 15 -8.26 10.20 15.38
N ARG A 16 -7.14 10.75 15.88
CA ARG A 16 -6.55 11.98 15.34
C ARG A 16 -6.16 11.79 13.88
N ILE A 17 -5.43 10.72 13.58
CA ILE A 17 -5.00 10.37 12.23
C ILE A 17 -6.20 10.18 11.30
N LEU A 18 -7.23 9.45 11.74
CA LEU A 18 -8.43 9.22 10.94
C LEU A 18 -9.17 10.51 10.62
N ARG A 19 -9.29 11.43 11.59
CA ARG A 19 -9.93 12.75 11.37
C ARG A 19 -9.14 13.61 10.39
N GLU A 20 -7.81 13.66 10.53
CA GLU A 20 -6.94 14.47 9.66
C GLU A 20 -6.83 13.88 8.24
N ALA A 21 -6.85 12.55 8.13
CA ALA A 21 -6.77 11.86 6.84
C ALA A 21 -8.09 11.84 6.08
N ALA A 22 -9.23 12.00 6.75
CA ALA A 22 -10.56 11.95 6.13
C ALA A 22 -10.76 13.10 5.14
N ARG A 23 -11.32 12.78 3.97
CA ARG A 23 -11.72 13.77 2.97
C ARG A 23 -13.14 14.27 3.23
N PRO A 24 -13.55 15.44 2.72
CA PRO A 24 -14.93 15.90 2.83
C PRO A 24 -15.91 14.85 2.30
N GLY A 25 -16.84 14.41 3.15
CA GLY A 25 -17.84 13.39 2.81
C GLY A 25 -17.37 11.93 2.89
N GLU A 26 -16.11 11.65 3.22
CA GLU A 26 -15.65 10.28 3.48
C GLU A 26 -16.15 9.79 4.84
N SER A 27 -16.61 8.53 4.89
CA SER A 27 -16.82 7.85 6.17
C SER A 27 -15.48 7.38 6.77
N THR A 28 -15.46 7.08 8.07
CA THR A 28 -14.31 6.42 8.72
C THR A 28 -13.95 5.11 8.03
N THR A 29 -14.94 4.33 7.63
CA THR A 29 -14.73 3.07 6.90
C THR A 29 -14.06 3.28 5.55
N ASP A 30 -14.43 4.34 4.82
CA ASP A 30 -13.80 4.65 3.53
C ASP A 30 -12.36 5.12 3.72
N THR A 31 -12.12 5.92 4.74
CA THR A 31 -10.77 6.35 5.15
C THR A 31 -9.89 5.14 5.50
N LEU A 32 -10.41 4.19 6.29
CA LEU A 32 -9.73 2.95 6.65
C LEU A 32 -9.44 2.07 5.43
N ARG A 33 -10.40 1.91 4.52
CA ARG A 33 -10.17 1.16 3.27
C ARG A 33 -9.07 1.80 2.42
N ARG A 34 -9.04 3.13 2.35
CA ARG A 34 -7.99 3.86 1.63
C ARG A 34 -6.63 3.70 2.31
N ALA A 35 -6.58 3.79 3.64
CA ALA A 35 -5.35 3.57 4.40
C ALA A 35 -4.78 2.15 4.17
N LEU A 36 -5.63 1.12 4.13
CA LEU A 36 -5.21 -0.26 3.83
C LEU A 36 -4.60 -0.38 2.42
N ARG A 37 -5.18 0.27 1.41
CA ARG A 37 -4.62 0.27 0.05
C ARG A 37 -3.31 1.04 -0.05
N LEU A 38 -3.15 2.11 0.72
CA LEU A 38 -1.88 2.83 0.80
C LEU A 38 -0.78 1.98 1.43
N LEU A 39 -1.09 1.22 2.49
CA LEU A 39 -0.14 0.28 3.11
C LEU A 39 0.29 -0.83 2.14
N ASP A 40 -0.64 -1.35 1.34
CA ASP A 40 -0.34 -2.35 0.31
C ASP A 40 0.57 -1.78 -0.79
N HIS A 41 0.27 -0.55 -1.24
CA HIS A 41 1.09 0.15 -2.23
C HIS A 41 2.51 0.46 -1.74
N ASP A 42 2.67 0.84 -0.48
CA ASP A 42 3.98 1.13 0.11
C ASP A 42 4.87 -0.11 0.13
N ARG A 43 4.32 -1.27 0.50
CA ARG A 43 5.02 -2.57 0.41
C ARG A 43 5.42 -2.92 -1.01
N TRP A 44 4.55 -2.63 -1.98
CA TRP A 44 4.87 -2.85 -3.38
C TRP A 44 6.04 -1.97 -3.84
N LEU A 45 6.08 -0.69 -3.42
CA LEU A 45 7.19 0.21 -3.75
C LEU A 45 8.52 -0.24 -3.11
N GLU A 46 8.48 -0.71 -1.87
CA GLU A 46 9.66 -1.27 -1.19
C GLU A 46 10.20 -2.50 -1.94
N GLN A 47 9.32 -3.43 -2.32
CA GLN A 47 9.70 -4.60 -3.10
C GLN A 47 10.26 -4.20 -4.47
N PHE A 48 9.55 -3.34 -5.20
CA PHE A 48 9.96 -2.86 -6.50
C PHE A 48 11.36 -2.23 -6.47
N ARG A 49 11.64 -1.42 -5.44
CA ARG A 49 12.96 -0.81 -5.25
C ARG A 49 14.02 -1.86 -4.98
N SER A 50 13.74 -2.82 -4.10
CA SER A 50 14.67 -3.92 -3.82
C SER A 50 14.98 -4.74 -5.07
N ASP A 51 13.97 -5.02 -5.89
CA ASP A 51 14.13 -5.75 -7.15
C ASP A 51 14.98 -4.95 -8.14
N ALA A 52 14.71 -3.66 -8.30
CA ALA A 52 15.50 -2.79 -9.16
C ALA A 52 16.97 -2.71 -8.71
N GLU A 53 17.22 -2.63 -7.40
CA GLU A 53 18.57 -2.62 -6.84
C GLU A 53 19.31 -3.95 -7.09
N ALA A 54 18.60 -5.09 -7.08
CA ALA A 54 19.19 -6.39 -7.41
C ALA A 54 19.57 -6.52 -8.90
N LEU A 55 18.85 -5.83 -9.79
CA LEU A 55 19.04 -5.91 -11.25
C LEU A 55 20.05 -4.87 -11.80
N ILE A 56 20.57 -3.96 -10.97
CA ILE A 56 21.51 -2.90 -11.38
C ILE A 56 22.78 -3.42 -12.07
N GLY A 57 23.17 -4.67 -11.80
CA GLY A 57 24.35 -5.32 -12.39
C GLY A 57 24.04 -6.40 -13.42
N GLU A 58 22.78 -6.58 -13.80
CA GLU A 58 22.38 -7.60 -14.77
C GLU A 58 22.71 -7.13 -16.20
N ASP A 59 23.58 -7.87 -16.88
CA ASP A 59 23.94 -7.64 -18.27
C ASP A 59 23.04 -8.46 -19.20
N LEU A 60 21.92 -7.87 -19.61
CA LEU A 60 20.97 -8.48 -20.55
C LEU A 60 21.49 -8.49 -22.01
N SER A 61 22.66 -7.89 -22.29
CA SER A 61 23.18 -7.78 -23.67
C SER A 61 23.66 -9.11 -24.27
N SER A 62 23.79 -10.14 -23.42
CA SER A 62 24.18 -11.50 -23.83
C SER A 62 23.00 -12.41 -24.15
N GLU A 63 21.76 -11.96 -23.92
CA GLU A 63 20.56 -12.76 -24.18
C GLU A 63 20.12 -12.66 -25.65
N PRO A 64 19.85 -13.79 -26.32
CA PRO A 64 19.34 -13.77 -27.68
C PRO A 64 17.94 -13.16 -27.66
N ASP A 65 17.73 -12.18 -28.54
CA ASP A 65 16.47 -11.48 -28.69
C ASP A 65 15.37 -12.48 -29.12
N ALA A 66 14.40 -12.72 -28.23
CA ALA A 66 13.42 -13.79 -28.34
C ALA A 66 12.00 -13.25 -28.60
N TRP A 67 11.84 -12.36 -29.59
CA TRP A 67 10.55 -11.87 -30.08
C TRP A 67 10.33 -12.13 -31.58
#